data_AF-A0A835LCY0-F1
#
_entry.id   AF-A0A835LCY0-F1
#
_cell.length_a   1.000
_cell.length_b   1.000
_cell.length_c   1.000
_cell.angle_alpha   90.00
_cell.angle_beta   90.00
_cell.angle_gamma   90.00
#
_symmetry.space_group_name_H-M   'P 1'
#
loop_
_entity.id
_entity.type
_entity.pdbx_description
1 polymer ?
#
loop_
_entity_poly.entity_id
_entity_poly.type
_entity_poly.pdbx_seq_one_letter_code
_entity_poly.pdbx_strand_id
1 'polypeptide(L)'
;MWANYQASKGFEIVIINDVKDAKSGKKFHLLFVSNDKITQIVLSTSKIAETVLYPDDRKQKKPVTSVTIRLTNQTMAHQQVVVDTQGTYEYVLHISSSLMEEKNVEKAVVLAVQRGMTRVWLWNGEGGTPDELIDGIVEFVNVVGGHVGIPDYRLKRLPVVDNMCWKYGDHMDMAHFLRYCETMKNGFIERLNQAMESSWHDSMVDDALGMPAWQLCGSYYSL
;
A
#
# COMPACT_ATOMS: atom_id res chain seq x y z
N MET A 1 13.70 -19.25 -22.99
CA MET A 1 13.23 -17.86 -23.14
C MET A 1 12.41 -17.36 -21.94
N TRP A 2 11.80 -18.24 -21.12
CA TRP A 2 11.09 -17.86 -19.87
C TRP A 2 12.02 -17.37 -18.74
N ALA A 3 13.20 -17.96 -18.60
CA ALA A 3 14.17 -17.58 -17.56
C ALA A 3 14.65 -16.11 -17.68
N ASN A 4 14.75 -15.56 -18.90
CA ASN A 4 15.18 -14.17 -19.11
C ASN A 4 14.06 -13.14 -18.88
N TYR A 5 12.78 -13.52 -18.98
CA TYR A 5 11.65 -12.61 -18.71
C TYR A 5 11.32 -12.51 -17.21
N GLN A 6 11.67 -13.53 -16.43
CA GLN A 6 11.60 -13.45 -14.96
C GLN A 6 12.81 -12.73 -14.36
N ALA A 7 14.01 -12.88 -14.94
CA ALA A 7 15.22 -12.19 -14.47
C ALA A 7 15.14 -10.65 -14.59
N SER A 8 14.31 -10.09 -15.48
CA SER A 8 14.14 -8.64 -15.60
C SER A 8 13.18 -8.01 -14.59
N LYS A 9 12.56 -8.81 -13.70
CA LYS A 9 11.50 -8.37 -12.78
C LYS A 9 11.97 -8.10 -11.36
N GLY A 10 13.21 -8.46 -11.01
CA GLY A 10 13.77 -8.28 -9.66
C GLY A 10 13.25 -9.28 -8.60
N PHE A 11 12.05 -9.85 -8.79
CA PHE A 11 11.42 -10.83 -7.90
C PHE A 11 10.47 -11.77 -8.67
N GLU A 12 10.16 -12.92 -8.08
CA GLU A 12 9.19 -13.89 -8.63
C GLU A 12 7.75 -13.41 -8.42
N ILE A 13 6.89 -13.60 -9.42
CA ILE A 13 5.46 -13.32 -9.32
C ILE A 13 4.69 -14.62 -9.57
N VAL A 14 3.92 -15.05 -8.57
CA VAL A 14 3.07 -16.25 -8.63
C VAL A 14 1.61 -15.83 -8.55
N ILE A 15 0.74 -16.44 -9.34
CA ILE A 15 -0.71 -16.17 -9.30
C ILE A 15 -1.43 -17.47 -8.96
N ILE A 16 -2.21 -17.46 -7.88
CA ILE A 16 -2.98 -18.60 -7.39
C ILE A 16 -4.47 -18.24 -7.38
N ASN A 17 -5.30 -19.15 -7.87
CA ASN A 17 -6.75 -19.00 -7.87
C ASN A 17 -7.38 -20.18 -7.13
N ASP A 18 -7.61 -20.02 -5.83
CA ASP A 18 -8.13 -21.09 -4.97
C ASP A 18 -9.60 -21.42 -5.29
N VAL A 19 -10.30 -20.51 -5.98
CA VAL A 19 -11.71 -20.64 -6.34
C VAL A 19 -11.89 -20.89 -7.85
N LYS A 20 -10.90 -21.46 -8.53
CA LYS A 20 -10.84 -21.61 -10.01
C LYS A 20 -12.10 -22.23 -10.64
N ASP A 21 -12.78 -23.14 -9.94
CA ASP A 21 -13.95 -23.85 -10.46
C ASP A 21 -15.25 -23.05 -10.28
N ALA A 22 -15.26 -22.07 -9.37
CA ALA A 22 -16.38 -21.18 -9.12
C ALA A 22 -16.51 -20.08 -10.20
N LYS A 23 -17.70 -19.47 -10.30
CA LYS A 23 -17.96 -18.37 -11.25
C LYS A 23 -17.00 -17.19 -11.05
N SER A 24 -16.70 -16.83 -9.80
CA SER A 24 -15.75 -15.78 -9.44
C SER A 24 -14.33 -16.12 -9.92
N GLY A 25 -13.84 -17.35 -9.69
CA GLY A 25 -12.52 -17.77 -10.14
C GLY A 25 -12.38 -17.81 -11.65
N LYS A 26 -13.39 -18.29 -12.39
CA LYS A 26 -13.40 -18.25 -13.86
C LYS A 26 -13.36 -16.82 -14.38
N LYS A 27 -14.16 -15.93 -13.78
CA LYS A 27 -14.19 -14.49 -14.13
C LYS A 27 -12.84 -13.83 -13.87
N PHE A 28 -12.20 -14.10 -12.73
CA PHE A 28 -10.87 -13.59 -12.41
C PHE A 28 -9.82 -14.05 -13.43
N HIS A 29 -9.83 -15.34 -13.76
CA HIS A 29 -8.89 -15.88 -14.74
C HIS A 29 -9.02 -15.17 -16.10
N LEU A 30 -10.25 -15.09 -16.63
CA LEU A 30 -10.52 -14.48 -17.93
C LEU A 30 -10.15 -12.99 -18.00
N LEU A 31 -10.44 -12.22 -16.94
CA LEU A 31 -10.24 -10.76 -16.96
C LEU A 31 -8.80 -10.34 -16.65
N PHE A 32 -8.08 -11.09 -15.81
CA PHE A 32 -6.83 -10.63 -15.24
C PHE A 32 -5.63 -11.56 -15.41
N VAL A 33 -5.85 -12.87 -15.58
CA VAL A 33 -4.75 -13.85 -15.68
C VAL A 33 -4.44 -14.16 -17.14
N SER A 34 -5.46 -14.37 -17.98
CA SER A 34 -5.27 -14.76 -19.39
C SER A 34 -4.55 -13.69 -20.24
N ASN A 35 -4.43 -12.46 -19.75
CA ASN A 35 -3.80 -11.31 -20.42
C ASN A 35 -2.62 -10.71 -19.61
N ASP A 36 -2.11 -11.43 -18.61
CA ASP A 36 -1.02 -10.98 -17.73
C ASP A 36 -1.29 -9.65 -16.98
N LYS A 37 -2.55 -9.21 -16.87
CA LYS A 37 -2.90 -7.92 -16.28
C LYS A 37 -2.50 -7.82 -14.81
N ILE A 38 -2.64 -8.89 -14.02
CA ILE A 38 -2.12 -8.91 -12.62
C ILE A 38 -0.62 -8.63 -12.59
N THR A 39 0.15 -9.34 -13.42
CA THR A 39 1.60 -9.19 -13.51
C THR A 39 1.99 -7.76 -13.87
N GLN A 40 1.28 -7.14 -14.82
CA GLN A 40 1.51 -5.75 -15.21
C GLN A 40 1.23 -4.77 -14.07
N ILE A 41 0.11 -4.94 -13.35
CA ILE A 41 -0.25 -4.10 -12.21
C ILE A 41 0.82 -4.21 -11.11
N VAL A 42 1.23 -5.44 -10.75
CA VAL A 42 2.27 -5.69 -9.74
C VAL A 42 3.57 -4.97 -10.09
N LEU A 43 4.04 -5.08 -11.34
CA LEU A 43 5.28 -4.44 -11.78
C LEU A 43 5.15 -2.91 -11.82
N SER A 44 4.05 -2.37 -12.35
CA SER A 44 3.84 -0.92 -12.40
C SER A 44 3.74 -0.31 -11.01
N THR A 45 3.02 -0.98 -10.10
CA THR A 45 2.88 -0.50 -8.72
C THR A 45 4.20 -0.60 -7.98
N SER A 46 4.98 -1.66 -8.20
CA SER A 46 6.30 -1.78 -7.58
C SER A 46 7.21 -0.63 -7.96
N LYS A 47 7.27 -0.27 -9.25
CA LYS A 47 8.04 0.88 -9.71
C LYS A 47 7.61 2.20 -9.04
N ILE A 48 6.30 2.40 -8.88
CA ILE A 48 5.76 3.60 -8.24
C ILE A 48 6.09 3.61 -6.74
N ALA A 49 5.84 2.51 -6.04
CA ALA A 49 6.16 2.36 -4.63
C ALA A 49 7.66 2.58 -4.38
N GLU A 50 8.52 2.01 -5.22
CA GLU A 50 9.97 2.23 -5.15
C GLU A 50 10.35 3.70 -5.32
N THR A 51 9.75 4.38 -6.30
CA THR A 51 10.03 5.81 -6.56
C THR A 51 9.63 6.70 -5.39
N VAL A 52 8.55 6.34 -4.68
CA VAL A 52 8.01 7.14 -3.56
C VAL A 52 8.70 6.80 -2.24
N LEU A 53 8.91 5.52 -1.95
CA LEU A 53 9.41 5.03 -0.66
C LEU A 53 10.94 4.97 -0.60
N TYR A 54 11.61 4.87 -1.76
CA TYR A 54 13.06 4.73 -1.90
C TYR A 54 13.61 5.60 -3.04
N PRO A 55 13.37 6.93 -3.03
CA PRO A 55 13.84 7.83 -4.09
C PRO A 55 15.37 7.97 -4.15
N ASP A 56 16.09 7.65 -3.07
CA ASP A 56 17.56 7.64 -3.02
C ASP A 56 18.09 6.22 -3.21
N ASP A 57 18.66 5.94 -4.39
CA ASP A 57 19.24 4.63 -4.74
C ASP A 57 20.43 4.20 -3.84
N ARG A 58 20.96 5.10 -3.01
CA ARG A 58 22.01 4.78 -2.04
C ARG A 58 21.48 4.10 -0.79
N LYS A 59 20.18 4.23 -0.51
CA LYS A 59 19.54 3.59 0.64
C LYS A 59 19.09 2.18 0.29
N GLN A 60 19.14 1.30 1.28
CA GLN A 60 18.66 -0.06 1.11
C GLN A 60 17.14 -0.05 0.93
N LYS A 61 16.70 -0.67 -0.16
CA LYS A 61 15.29 -0.97 -0.39
C LYS A 61 14.90 -2.18 0.43
N LYS A 62 13.64 -2.23 0.87
CA LYS A 62 13.06 -3.44 1.43
C LYS A 62 13.22 -4.58 0.42
N PRO A 63 13.93 -5.67 0.75
CA PRO A 63 14.10 -6.77 -0.18
C PRO A 63 12.77 -7.50 -0.39
N VAL A 64 12.54 -7.92 -1.63
CA VAL A 64 11.37 -8.70 -2.06
C VAL A 64 11.89 -9.77 -3.01
N THR A 65 11.66 -11.04 -2.69
CA THR A 65 12.13 -12.19 -3.49
C THR A 65 11.00 -12.83 -4.26
N SER A 66 9.81 -12.93 -3.65
CA SER A 66 8.63 -13.49 -4.28
C SER A 66 7.36 -12.80 -3.80
N VAL A 67 6.41 -12.62 -4.72
CA VAL A 67 5.07 -12.11 -4.45
C VAL A 67 4.05 -13.05 -5.05
N THR A 68 3.21 -13.63 -4.19
CA THR A 68 2.08 -14.45 -4.61
C THR A 68 0.79 -13.66 -4.55
N ILE A 69 0.07 -13.57 -5.66
CA ILE A 69 -1.28 -13.01 -5.74
C ILE A 69 -2.27 -14.16 -5.65
N ARG A 70 -3.00 -14.27 -4.54
CA ARG A 70 -3.91 -15.39 -4.26
C ARG A 70 -5.36 -14.92 -4.18
N LEU A 71 -6.20 -15.35 -5.13
CA LEU A 71 -7.65 -15.15 -5.04
C LEU A 71 -8.26 -16.18 -4.09
N THR A 72 -8.93 -15.71 -3.03
CA THR A 72 -9.45 -16.55 -1.94
C THR A 72 -10.93 -16.26 -1.61
N ASN A 73 -11.62 -17.22 -1.02
CA ASN A 73 -12.97 -17.06 -0.44
C ASN A 73 -12.95 -16.94 1.09
N GLN A 74 -11.76 -16.86 1.70
CA GLN A 74 -11.63 -16.68 3.13
C GLN A 74 -12.29 -15.38 3.59
N THR A 75 -12.95 -15.42 4.75
CA THR A 75 -13.54 -14.23 5.36
C THR A 75 -12.43 -13.30 5.80
N MET A 76 -12.38 -12.11 5.21
CA MET A 76 -11.46 -11.04 5.56
C MET A 76 -12.27 -9.99 6.33
N ALA A 77 -11.68 -9.34 7.34
CA ALA A 77 -12.34 -8.35 8.21
C ALA A 77 -12.68 -7.06 7.45
N HIS A 78 -13.53 -7.18 6.42
CA HIS A 78 -13.94 -6.15 5.47
C HIS A 78 -12.82 -5.56 4.58
N GLN A 79 -11.62 -6.14 4.63
CA GLN A 79 -10.51 -5.76 3.75
C GLN A 79 -10.60 -6.47 2.38
N GLN A 80 -10.38 -5.72 1.31
CA GLN A 80 -10.33 -6.25 -0.06
C GLN A 80 -9.05 -7.04 -0.34
N VAL A 81 -7.97 -6.72 0.39
CA VAL A 81 -6.65 -7.34 0.30
C VAL A 81 -5.98 -7.35 1.68
N VAL A 82 -5.36 -8.49 2.02
CA VAL A 82 -4.46 -8.69 3.16
C VAL A 82 -3.10 -9.14 2.63
N VAL A 83 -2.03 -8.71 3.28
CA VAL A 83 -0.66 -9.08 2.92
C VAL A 83 -0.05 -9.88 4.06
N ASP A 84 0.29 -11.14 3.77
CA ASP A 84 0.99 -12.03 4.70
C ASP A 84 2.44 -12.23 4.27
N THR A 85 3.31 -12.53 5.23
CA THR A 85 4.70 -12.93 4.97
C THR A 85 4.82 -14.45 5.19
N GLN A 86 5.24 -15.21 4.19
CA GLN A 86 5.36 -16.68 4.27
C GLN A 86 6.79 -17.19 4.44
N GLY A 87 7.78 -16.33 4.21
CA GLY A 87 9.19 -16.65 4.30
C GLY A 87 10.01 -15.37 4.34
N THR A 88 11.33 -15.49 4.24
CA THR A 88 12.21 -14.32 4.20
C THR A 88 12.00 -13.57 2.89
N TYR A 89 11.36 -12.40 2.97
CA TYR A 89 11.05 -11.51 1.83
C TYR A 89 10.08 -12.09 0.80
N GLU A 90 9.29 -13.08 1.22
CA GLU A 90 8.24 -13.72 0.43
C GLU A 90 6.86 -13.31 0.95
N TYR A 91 6.05 -12.72 0.07
CA TYR A 91 4.79 -12.10 0.44
C TYR A 91 3.61 -12.72 -0.31
N VAL A 92 2.46 -12.79 0.35
CA VAL A 92 1.21 -13.27 -0.25
C VAL A 92 0.12 -12.21 -0.10
N LEU A 93 -0.39 -11.73 -1.23
CA LEU A 93 -1.55 -10.86 -1.31
C LEU A 93 -2.79 -11.73 -1.43
N HIS A 94 -3.53 -11.86 -0.33
CA HIS A 94 -4.84 -12.50 -0.31
C HIS A 94 -5.87 -11.52 -0.85
N ILE A 95 -6.43 -11.81 -2.03
CA ILE A 95 -7.45 -10.98 -2.68
C ILE A 95 -8.81 -11.65 -2.51
N SER A 96 -9.78 -10.91 -1.97
CA SER A 96 -11.14 -11.45 -1.81
C SER A 96 -11.80 -11.72 -3.16
N SER A 97 -12.34 -12.93 -3.31
CA SER A 97 -13.15 -13.32 -4.46
C SER A 97 -14.47 -12.54 -4.58
N SER A 98 -14.93 -11.89 -3.50
CA SER A 98 -16.11 -11.01 -3.54
C SER A 98 -15.91 -9.80 -4.45
N LEU A 99 -14.66 -9.40 -4.76
CA LEU A 99 -14.37 -8.33 -5.73
C LEU A 99 -14.92 -8.64 -7.13
N MET A 100 -15.17 -9.92 -7.45
CA MET A 100 -15.77 -10.33 -8.71
C MET A 100 -17.25 -9.93 -8.85
N GLU A 101 -17.87 -9.51 -7.75
CA GLU A 101 -19.28 -9.09 -7.66
C GLU A 101 -19.43 -7.57 -7.67
N GLU A 102 -18.32 -6.83 -7.58
CA GLU A 102 -18.31 -5.37 -7.62
C GLU A 102 -18.87 -4.82 -8.95
N LYS A 103 -19.51 -3.65 -8.88
CA LYS A 103 -20.04 -2.96 -10.07
C LYS A 103 -18.95 -2.71 -11.12
N ASN A 104 -17.76 -2.34 -10.66
CA ASN A 104 -16.58 -2.19 -11.49
C ASN A 104 -15.46 -3.10 -10.98
N VAL A 105 -15.55 -4.38 -11.36
CA VAL A 105 -14.60 -5.43 -10.98
C VAL A 105 -13.16 -5.07 -11.34
N GLU A 106 -12.93 -4.50 -12.52
CA GLU A 106 -11.58 -4.14 -12.95
C GLU A 106 -10.95 -3.12 -12.01
N LYS A 107 -11.66 -2.02 -11.74
CA LYS A 107 -11.18 -0.99 -10.84
C LYS A 107 -10.92 -1.55 -9.43
N ALA A 108 -11.86 -2.35 -8.92
CA ALA A 108 -11.76 -2.90 -7.56
C ALA A 108 -10.55 -3.83 -7.40
N VAL A 109 -10.31 -4.72 -8.37
CA VAL A 109 -9.16 -5.63 -8.35
C VAL A 109 -7.85 -4.88 -8.55
N VAL A 110 -7.80 -3.93 -9.48
CA VAL A 110 -6.60 -3.09 -9.71
C VAL A 110 -6.21 -2.36 -8.43
N LEU A 111 -7.16 -1.72 -7.76
CA LEU A 111 -6.93 -1.02 -6.49
C LEU A 111 -6.49 -1.98 -5.37
N ALA A 112 -7.10 -3.17 -5.28
CA ALA A 112 -6.70 -4.17 -4.30
C ALA A 112 -5.25 -4.65 -4.51
N VAL A 113 -4.86 -4.97 -5.76
CA VAL A 113 -3.48 -5.36 -6.08
C VAL A 113 -2.52 -4.20 -5.81
N GLN A 114 -2.89 -2.97 -6.19
CA GLN A 114 -2.08 -1.78 -5.95
C GLN A 114 -1.82 -1.56 -4.46
N ARG A 115 -2.86 -1.57 -3.63
CA ARG A 115 -2.74 -1.43 -2.16
C ARG A 115 -1.88 -2.53 -1.55
N GLY A 116 -2.14 -3.79 -1.93
CA GLY A 116 -1.35 -4.92 -1.46
C GLY A 116 0.13 -4.79 -1.84
N MET A 117 0.43 -4.41 -3.09
CA MET A 117 1.80 -4.31 -3.57
C MET A 117 2.54 -3.14 -2.91
N THR A 118 1.86 -2.02 -2.66
CA THR A 118 2.44 -0.92 -1.89
C THR A 118 2.76 -1.36 -0.45
N ARG A 119 1.87 -2.12 0.21
CA ARG A 119 2.14 -2.69 1.54
C ARG A 119 3.34 -3.64 1.55
N VAL A 120 3.57 -4.40 0.47
CA VAL A 120 4.78 -5.23 0.34
C VAL A 120 6.05 -4.40 0.40
N TRP A 121 6.10 -3.27 -0.32
CA TRP A 121 7.27 -2.38 -0.35
C TRP A 121 7.42 -1.50 0.88
N LEU A 122 6.36 -1.28 1.65
CA LEU A 122 6.36 -0.47 2.87
C LEU A 122 6.90 -1.28 4.06
N TRP A 123 7.83 -0.70 4.83
CA TRP A 123 8.19 -1.25 6.13
C TRP A 123 7.06 -1.00 7.14
N ASN A 124 6.78 -1.99 7.98
CA ASN A 124 5.66 -1.94 8.94
C ASN A 124 6.11 -2.08 10.40
N GLY A 125 7.39 -1.86 10.70
CA GLY A 125 7.91 -1.89 12.06
C GLY A 125 7.70 -3.23 12.76
N GLU A 126 7.89 -4.35 12.04
CA GLU A 126 7.59 -5.72 12.51
C GLU A 126 6.13 -5.92 12.93
N GLY A 127 5.21 -5.18 12.31
CA GLY A 127 3.79 -5.17 12.66
C GLY A 127 3.43 -4.28 13.86
N GLY A 128 4.40 -3.50 14.36
CA GLY A 128 4.18 -2.54 15.44
C GLY A 128 3.59 -1.20 14.98
N THR A 129 3.68 -0.87 13.68
CA THR A 129 3.12 0.38 13.15
C THR A 129 1.59 0.32 13.16
N PRO A 130 0.88 1.39 13.62
CA PRO A 130 -0.57 1.48 13.55
C PRO A 130 -1.11 1.24 12.13
N ASP A 131 -2.16 0.41 12.01
CA ASP A 131 -2.77 0.06 10.73
C ASP A 131 -3.26 1.29 9.97
N GLU A 132 -3.81 2.29 10.67
CA GLU A 132 -4.29 3.54 10.08
C GLU A 132 -3.17 4.33 9.38
N LEU A 133 -1.96 4.30 9.95
CA LEU A 133 -0.80 4.97 9.38
C LEU A 133 -0.28 4.19 8.17
N ILE A 134 -0.21 2.86 8.26
CA ILE A 134 0.14 2.00 7.11
C ILE A 134 -0.83 2.24 5.96
N ASP A 135 -2.12 2.21 6.23
CA ASP A 135 -3.15 2.42 5.22
C ASP A 135 -3.10 3.84 4.64
N GLY A 136 -2.81 4.85 5.46
CA GLY A 136 -2.57 6.21 5.00
C GLY A 136 -1.37 6.34 4.06
N ILE A 137 -0.23 5.73 4.38
CA ILE A 137 0.95 5.74 3.51
C ILE A 137 0.66 4.99 2.21
N VAL A 138 -0.08 3.88 2.28
CA VAL A 138 -0.49 3.10 1.11
C VAL A 138 -1.37 3.93 0.17
N GLU A 139 -2.35 4.65 0.70
CA GLU A 139 -3.17 5.56 -0.10
C GLU A 139 -2.37 6.75 -0.62
N PHE A 140 -1.46 7.31 0.17
CA PHE A 140 -0.56 8.39 -0.27
C PHE A 140 0.24 7.98 -1.52
N VAL A 141 0.87 6.80 -1.51
CA VAL A 141 1.62 6.27 -2.67
C VAL A 141 0.71 6.09 -3.88
N ASN A 142 -0.52 5.60 -3.67
CA ASN A 142 -1.48 5.40 -4.77
C ASN A 142 -2.02 6.72 -5.34
N VAL A 143 -2.18 7.74 -4.51
CA VAL A 143 -2.52 9.11 -4.92
C VAL A 143 -1.39 9.74 -5.72
N VAL A 144 -0.15 9.66 -5.22
CA VAL A 144 1.04 10.18 -5.93
C VAL A 144 1.28 9.46 -7.25
N GLY A 145 1.01 8.14 -7.30
CA GLY A 145 1.06 7.33 -8.50
C GLY A 145 -0.07 7.58 -9.51
N GLY A 146 -1.04 8.45 -9.19
CA GLY A 146 -2.19 8.74 -10.05
C GLY A 146 -3.20 7.60 -10.16
N HIS A 147 -3.12 6.58 -9.30
CA HIS A 147 -4.04 5.43 -9.29
C HIS A 147 -5.37 5.77 -8.60
N VAL A 148 -5.32 6.62 -7.59
CA VAL A 148 -6.47 7.13 -6.86
C VAL A 148 -6.53 8.64 -7.08
N GLY A 149 -7.64 9.11 -7.65
CA GLY A 149 -7.92 10.54 -7.71
C GLY A 149 -8.21 11.05 -6.31
N ILE A 150 -7.69 12.23 -5.98
CA ILE A 150 -8.02 12.91 -4.74
C ILE A 150 -9.45 13.44 -4.85
N PRO A 151 -10.42 12.95 -4.05
CA PRO A 151 -11.72 13.58 -3.98
C PRO A 151 -11.56 15.01 -3.44
N ASP A 152 -12.19 16.00 -4.07
CA ASP A 152 -12.27 17.37 -3.57
C ASP A 152 -13.24 17.43 -2.38
N TYR A 153 -12.96 16.65 -1.34
CA TYR A 153 -13.67 16.75 -0.07
C TYR A 153 -12.95 17.79 0.76
N ARG A 154 -13.66 18.87 1.08
CA ARG A 154 -13.38 19.61 2.31
C ARG A 154 -13.37 18.57 3.42
N LEU A 155 -12.21 18.36 4.03
CA LEU A 155 -11.99 17.43 5.13
C LEU A 155 -13.20 17.49 6.06
N LYS A 156 -13.88 16.34 6.22
CA LYS A 156 -14.78 16.19 7.35
C LYS A 156 -13.87 16.33 8.56
N ARG A 157 -13.94 17.47 9.22
CA ARG A 157 -13.12 17.80 10.39
C ARG A 157 -13.20 16.63 11.35
N LEU A 158 -12.16 15.82 11.39
CA LEU A 158 -11.99 14.86 12.47
C LEU A 158 -11.89 15.70 13.74
N PRO A 159 -12.64 15.36 14.80
CA PRO A 159 -12.37 15.97 16.08
C PRO A 159 -10.92 15.65 16.42
N VAL A 160 -10.09 16.70 16.51
CA VAL A 160 -8.70 16.59 16.95
C VAL A 160 -8.75 16.25 18.43
N VAL A 161 -8.96 14.97 18.73
CA VAL A 161 -8.77 14.45 20.07
C VAL A 161 -7.26 14.19 20.18
N ASP A 162 -6.62 14.93 21.08
CA ASP A 162 -5.26 14.69 21.57
C ASP A 162 -4.08 14.88 20.59
N ASN A 163 -4.16 15.81 19.64
CA ASN A 163 -2.96 16.28 18.90
C ASN A 163 -2.22 15.19 18.08
N MET A 164 -2.81 14.00 17.91
CA MET A 164 -2.26 12.83 17.21
C MET A 164 -3.06 12.54 15.93
N CYS A 165 -3.05 13.49 14.99
CA CYS A 165 -3.83 13.38 13.75
C CYS A 165 -3.39 12.25 12.81
N TRP A 166 -2.21 11.66 13.07
CA TRP A 166 -1.70 10.52 12.35
C TRP A 166 -2.07 9.16 12.98
N LYS A 167 -2.86 9.16 14.08
CA LYS A 167 -3.34 7.93 14.75
C LYS A 167 -4.83 7.64 14.56
N TYR A 168 -5.59 8.61 14.06
CA TYR A 168 -7.04 8.50 13.94
C TYR A 168 -7.50 9.11 12.63
N GLY A 169 -8.34 8.41 11.89
CA GLY A 169 -8.96 8.94 10.68
C GLY A 169 -9.21 7.89 9.62
N ASP A 170 -9.94 8.29 8.58
CA ASP A 170 -10.05 7.50 7.36
C ASP A 170 -8.68 7.47 6.64
N HIS A 171 -8.36 6.34 6.02
CA HIS A 171 -7.12 6.14 5.28
C HIS A 171 -6.86 7.22 4.20
N MET A 172 -7.91 7.79 3.60
CA MET A 172 -7.74 8.92 2.68
C MET A 172 -7.38 10.22 3.41
N ASP A 173 -8.06 10.56 4.52
CA ASP A 173 -7.72 11.75 5.31
C ASP A 173 -6.26 11.69 5.78
N MET A 174 -5.80 10.49 6.18
CA MET A 174 -4.41 10.23 6.52
C MET A 174 -3.47 10.51 5.34
N ALA A 175 -3.77 10.00 4.14
CA ALA A 175 -2.96 10.25 2.95
C ALA A 175 -2.84 11.75 2.62
N HIS A 176 -3.90 12.52 2.82
CA HIS A 176 -3.86 13.97 2.62
C HIS A 176 -2.97 14.66 3.66
N PHE A 177 -3.04 14.26 4.93
CA PHE A 177 -2.16 14.78 5.97
C PHE A 177 -0.69 14.44 5.68
N LEU A 178 -0.40 13.20 5.30
CA LEU A 178 0.94 12.76 4.92
C LEU A 178 1.49 13.55 3.72
N ARG A 179 0.64 13.88 2.75
CA ARG A 179 1.02 14.78 1.64
C ARG A 179 1.35 16.18 2.13
N TYR A 180 0.59 16.72 3.08
CA TYR A 180 0.91 18.01 3.68
C TYR A 180 2.27 17.96 4.40
N CYS A 181 2.53 16.92 5.19
CA CYS A 181 3.84 16.67 5.81
C CYS A 181 4.98 16.64 4.78
N GLU A 182 4.78 15.96 3.65
CA GLU A 182 5.76 15.90 2.56
C GLU A 182 6.06 17.29 1.97
N THR A 183 5.06 18.17 1.85
CA THR A 183 5.29 19.57 1.41
C THR A 183 6.03 20.43 2.43
N MET A 184 5.83 20.16 3.73
CA MET A 184 6.49 20.89 4.81
C MET A 184 7.93 20.45 4.98
N LYS A 185 8.19 19.15 4.82
CA LYS A 185 9.53 18.55 4.96
C LYS A 185 9.73 17.45 3.92
N ASN A 186 10.17 17.86 2.73
CA ASN A 186 10.47 16.93 1.63
C ASN A 186 11.34 15.73 2.05
N GLY A 187 10.99 14.54 1.57
CA GLY A 187 11.54 13.25 1.96
C GLY A 187 11.01 12.72 3.29
N PHE A 188 9.88 13.23 3.78
CA PHE A 188 9.29 12.78 5.05
C PHE A 188 8.87 11.31 4.96
N ILE A 189 8.14 10.94 3.90
CA ILE A 189 7.70 9.57 3.66
C ILE A 189 8.87 8.61 3.54
N GLU A 190 9.92 8.99 2.83
CA GLU A 190 11.15 8.20 2.73
C GLU A 190 11.77 7.97 4.11
N ARG A 191 11.98 9.03 4.90
CA ARG A 191 12.60 8.92 6.23
C ARG A 191 11.74 8.09 7.18
N LEU A 192 10.42 8.27 7.15
CA LEU A 192 9.50 7.50 7.98
C LEU A 192 9.54 6.02 7.60
N ASN A 193 9.45 5.69 6.31
CA ASN A 193 9.56 4.31 5.84
C ASN A 193 10.87 3.65 6.29
N GLN A 194 12.00 4.36 6.19
CA GLN A 194 13.30 3.85 6.63
C GLN A 194 13.38 3.66 8.16
N ALA A 195 12.80 4.56 8.95
CA ALA A 195 12.75 4.42 10.40
C ALA A 195 11.95 3.18 10.85
N MET A 196 10.97 2.75 10.06
CA MET A 196 10.12 1.59 10.33
C MET A 196 10.74 0.24 9.96
N GLU A 197 12.00 0.19 9.52
CA GLU A 197 12.61 -1.05 9.01
C GLU A 197 12.55 -2.23 10.00
N SER A 198 12.85 -1.97 11.29
CA SER A 198 12.99 -3.03 12.29
C SER A 198 12.08 -2.91 13.51
N SER A 199 11.41 -1.78 13.71
CA SER A 199 10.48 -1.59 14.84
C SER A 199 9.60 -0.36 14.61
N TRP A 200 8.61 -0.18 15.49
CA TRP A 200 7.80 1.04 15.54
C TRP A 200 7.97 1.78 16.86
N HIS A 201 8.15 3.09 16.79
CA HIS A 201 7.99 4.01 17.91
C HIS A 201 7.27 5.27 17.41
N ASP A 202 6.34 5.80 18.20
CA ASP A 202 5.57 7.00 17.83
C ASP A 202 6.46 8.22 17.51
N SER A 203 7.63 8.32 18.15
CA SER A 203 8.59 9.41 17.90
C SER A 203 9.15 9.39 16.48
N MET A 204 9.10 8.26 15.76
CA MET A 204 9.59 8.15 14.39
C MET A 204 8.88 9.11 13.43
N VAL A 205 7.61 9.45 13.68
CA VAL A 205 6.88 10.45 12.89
C VAL A 205 7.48 11.84 13.10
N ASP A 206 7.72 12.21 14.37
CA ASP A 206 8.31 13.49 14.74
C ASP A 206 9.75 13.60 14.24
N ASP A 207 10.53 12.52 14.35
CA ASP A 207 11.92 12.41 13.89
C ASP A 207 12.00 12.54 12.36
N ALA A 208 11.10 11.87 11.62
CA ALA A 208 11.03 11.97 10.17
C ALA A 208 10.63 13.39 9.70
N LEU A 209 9.79 14.09 10.46
CA LEU A 209 9.42 15.49 10.21
C LEU A 209 10.53 16.47 10.63
N GLY A 210 11.31 16.12 11.65
CA GLY A 210 12.24 17.01 12.34
C GLY A 210 11.53 18.03 13.24
N MET A 211 10.26 17.80 13.57
CA MET A 211 9.45 18.60 14.49
C MET A 211 8.28 17.78 15.01
N PRO A 212 7.68 18.14 16.15
CA PRO A 212 6.51 17.44 16.66
C PRO A 212 5.32 17.51 15.69
N ALA A 213 4.79 16.35 15.27
CA ALA A 213 3.72 16.24 14.28
C ALA A 213 2.45 17.00 14.69
N TRP A 214 2.20 17.13 16.00
CA TRP A 214 1.06 17.89 16.52
C TRP A 214 1.03 19.36 16.08
N GLN A 215 2.20 19.96 15.84
CA GLN A 215 2.29 21.34 15.36
C GLN A 215 1.70 21.45 13.95
N LEU A 216 1.97 20.46 13.09
CA LEU A 216 1.41 20.39 11.74
C LEU A 216 -0.06 19.97 11.74
N CYS A 217 -0.48 19.10 12.67
CA CYS A 217 -1.88 18.74 12.83
C CYS A 217 -2.75 20.00 13.01
N GLY A 218 -2.36 20.91 13.92
CA GLY A 218 -3.10 22.15 14.16
C GLY A 218 -3.18 23.07 12.94
N SER A 219 -2.08 23.21 12.19
CA SER A 219 -2.04 24.00 10.95
C SER A 219 -2.88 23.38 9.84
N TYR A 220 -2.80 22.07 9.65
CA TYR A 220 -3.50 21.34 8.60
C TYR A 220 -5.03 21.43 8.74
N TYR A 221 -5.57 21.26 9.95
CA TYR A 221 -7.02 21.37 10.19
C TYR A 221 -7.55 22.80 10.19
N SER A 222 -6.67 23.80 10.09
CA SER A 222 -7.03 25.22 9.98
C SER A 222 -7.10 25.71 8.53
N LEU A 223 -6.74 24.87 7.55
CA LEU A 223 -6.84 25.13 6.11
C LEU A 223 -8.27 24.89 5.58
#